data_AF-A0A095G146-F1
#
_entry.id   AF-A0A095G146-F1
#
_cell.length_a   1.000
_cell.length_b   1.000
_cell.length_c   1.000
_cell.angle_alpha   90.00
_cell.angle_beta   90.00
_cell.angle_gamma   90.00
#
_symmetry.space_group_name_H-M   'P 1'
#
loop_
_entity.id
_entity.type
_entity.pdbx_description
1 polymer ?
#
loop_
_entity_poly.entity_id
_entity_poly.type
_entity_poly.pdbx_seq_one_letter_code
_entity_poly.pdbx_strand_id
1 'polypeptide(L)'
;MSRDPASAPLHRRLENWGNASRGAYDPVDAARITKAWQSLHPRHRDILRMVYLWHASHEVICRRLRIPRRPAQRFELELAAARTALARVLESGNQDRDGSHPSDDSQ
;
A
#
# COMPACT_ATOMS: atom_id res chain seq x y z
N MET A 1 -10.19 21.40 12.00
CA MET A 1 -10.73 20.04 11.86
C MET A 1 -9.65 19.14 11.29
N SER A 2 -8.92 18.43 12.15
CA SER A 2 -7.86 17.51 11.73
C SER A 2 -8.51 16.28 11.13
N ARG A 3 -8.55 16.22 9.80
CA ARG A 3 -9.02 15.04 9.07
C ARG A 3 -7.92 13.99 9.24
N ASP A 4 -8.15 12.98 10.06
CA ASP A 4 -7.16 11.92 10.27
C ASP A 4 -6.89 11.24 8.90
N PRO A 5 -5.68 11.40 8.33
CA PRO A 5 -5.36 10.83 7.03
C PRO A 5 -5.43 9.29 7.06
N ALA A 6 -5.39 8.67 8.25
CA ALA A 6 -5.54 7.23 8.40
C ALA A 6 -6.92 6.71 7.98
N SER A 7 -7.96 7.54 8.08
CA SER A 7 -9.35 7.19 7.75
C SER A 7 -9.69 7.45 6.26
N ALA A 8 -8.76 8.03 5.49
CA ALA A 8 -8.96 8.21 4.06
C ALA A 8 -8.93 6.86 3.31
N PRO A 9 -9.74 6.71 2.24
CA PRO A 9 -9.73 5.49 1.44
C PRO A 9 -8.31 5.21 0.90
N LEU A 10 -7.90 3.94 0.92
CA LEU A 10 -6.53 3.50 0.56
C LEU A 10 -6.04 4.09 -0.76
N HIS A 11 -6.93 4.23 -1.75
CA HIS A 11 -6.61 4.84 -3.03
C HIS A 11 -6.07 6.27 -2.90
N ARG A 12 -6.70 7.11 -2.08
CA ARG A 12 -6.28 8.50 -1.83
C ARG A 12 -4.96 8.57 -1.07
N ARG A 13 -4.74 7.66 -0.14
CA ARG A 13 -3.48 7.55 0.61
C ARG A 13 -2.33 7.12 -0.30
N LEU A 14 -2.58 6.19 -1.22
CA LEU A 14 -1.62 5.78 -2.26
C LEU A 14 -1.30 6.90 -3.25
N GLU A 15 -2.29 7.71 -3.64
CA GLU A 15 -2.06 8.90 -4.47
C GLU A 15 -1.20 9.93 -3.75
N ASN A 16 -1.47 10.18 -2.46
CA ASN A 16 -0.65 11.03 -1.60
C ASN A 16 0.81 10.53 -1.52
N TRP A 17 1.00 9.21 -1.37
CA TRP A 17 2.33 8.59 -1.39
C TRP A 17 3.04 8.71 -2.76
N GLY A 18 2.31 8.56 -3.87
CA GLY A 18 2.86 8.83 -5.21
C GLY A 18 3.26 10.31 -5.41
N ASN A 19 2.46 11.22 -4.85
CA ASN A 19 2.75 12.65 -4.81
C ASN A 19 3.88 13.04 -3.86
N ALA A 20 4.43 12.11 -3.07
CA ALA A 20 5.59 12.39 -2.23
C ALA A 20 6.81 12.88 -3.03
N SER A 21 6.89 12.51 -4.31
CA SER A 21 7.94 12.98 -5.24
C SER A 21 7.61 14.33 -5.92
N ARG A 22 6.36 14.80 -5.83
CA ARG A 22 5.81 15.96 -6.57
C ARG A 22 5.51 17.18 -5.69
N GLY A 23 5.65 17.08 -4.37
CA GLY A 23 5.64 18.24 -3.46
C GLY A 23 4.65 18.14 -2.32
N ALA A 24 3.37 18.49 -2.55
CA ALA A 24 2.36 18.54 -1.49
C ALA A 24 1.85 17.14 -1.13
N TYR A 25 2.45 16.55 -0.10
CA TYR A 25 2.01 15.28 0.47
C TYR A 25 2.02 15.33 1.99
N ASP A 26 1.24 14.44 2.62
CA ASP A 26 1.31 14.21 4.06
C ASP A 26 2.48 13.24 4.39
N PRO A 27 3.56 13.70 5.05
CA PRO A 27 4.70 12.86 5.36
C PRO A 27 4.39 11.78 6.40
N VAL A 28 3.41 11.99 7.28
CA VAL A 28 3.02 11.00 8.29
C VAL A 28 2.32 9.82 7.61
N ASP A 29 1.41 10.10 6.69
CA ASP A 29 0.73 9.05 5.93
C ASP A 29 1.69 8.35 4.95
N ALA A 30 2.54 9.10 4.26
CA ALA A 30 3.55 8.54 3.37
C ALA A 30 4.56 7.65 4.11
N ALA A 31 4.96 8.00 5.33
CA ALA A 31 5.84 7.15 6.15
C ALA A 31 5.13 5.86 6.59
N ARG A 32 3.85 5.92 6.96
CA ARG A 32 3.04 4.73 7.30
C ARG A 32 2.90 3.80 6.10
N ILE A 33 2.56 4.34 4.93
CA ILE A 33 2.50 3.57 3.69
C ILE A 33 3.87 3.01 3.33
N THR A 34 4.95 3.77 3.48
CA THR A 34 6.30 3.31 3.16
C THR A 34 6.71 2.14 4.07
N LYS A 35 6.41 2.20 5.37
CA LYS A 35 6.69 1.11 6.32
C LYS A 35 5.91 -0.15 5.95
N ALA A 36 4.60 -0.02 5.69
CA ALA A 36 3.77 -1.13 5.25
C ALA A 36 4.23 -1.69 3.89
N TRP A 37 4.57 -0.82 2.95
CA TRP A 37 5.10 -1.19 1.65
C TRP A 37 6.43 -1.93 1.79
N GLN A 38 7.32 -1.57 2.70
CA GLN A 38 8.58 -2.28 2.91
C GLN A 38 8.38 -3.73 3.38
N SER A 39 7.34 -4.00 4.16
CA SER A 39 6.99 -5.36 4.62
C SER A 39 6.19 -6.18 3.59
N LEU A 40 5.81 -5.60 2.45
CA LEU A 40 5.16 -6.35 1.38
C LEU A 40 6.15 -7.23 0.60
N HIS A 41 5.62 -8.28 -0.03
CA HIS A 41 6.38 -9.14 -0.92
C HIS A 41 7.04 -8.32 -2.05
N PRO A 42 8.32 -8.59 -2.43
CA PRO A 42 9.06 -7.79 -3.42
C PRO A 42 8.30 -7.57 -4.73
N ARG A 43 7.56 -8.58 -5.20
CA ARG A 43 6.72 -8.51 -6.41
C ARG A 43 5.63 -7.43 -6.29
N HIS A 44 4.89 -7.39 -5.19
CA HIS A 44 3.86 -6.37 -4.96
C HIS A 44 4.48 -4.99 -4.74
N ARG A 45 5.66 -4.93 -4.11
CA ARG A 45 6.40 -3.68 -3.90
C ARG A 45 6.77 -3.01 -5.20
N ASP A 46 7.29 -3.79 -6.14
CA ASP A 46 7.70 -3.27 -7.44
C ASP A 46 6.50 -2.81 -8.27
N ILE A 47 5.37 -3.52 -8.23
CA ILE A 47 4.11 -3.06 -8.86
C ILE A 47 3.73 -1.68 -8.33
N LEU A 48 3.62 -1.54 -7.00
CA LEU A 48 3.18 -0.29 -6.38
C LEU A 48 4.17 0.85 -6.65
N ARG A 49 5.48 0.58 -6.60
CA ARG A 49 6.52 1.55 -6.94
C ARG A 49 6.41 2.02 -8.38
N MET A 50 6.23 1.11 -9.34
CA MET A 50 6.16 1.50 -10.74
C MET A 50 4.86 2.26 -11.07
N VAL A 51 3.73 1.87 -10.47
CA VAL A 51 2.43 2.53 -10.70
C VAL A 51 2.38 3.91 -10.04
N TYR A 52 2.74 4.01 -8.76
CA TYR A 52 2.50 5.22 -7.98
C TYR A 52 3.70 6.16 -7.91
N LEU A 53 4.94 5.66 -7.83
CA LEU A 53 6.12 6.54 -7.80
C LEU A 53 6.56 6.91 -9.20
N TRP A 54 6.63 5.95 -10.11
CA TRP A 54 7.13 6.19 -11.46
C TRP A 54 6.04 6.58 -12.46
N HIS A 55 4.77 6.40 -12.11
CA HIS A 55 3.64 6.56 -13.03
C HIS A 55 3.87 5.82 -14.37
N ALA A 56 4.53 4.66 -14.28
CA ALA A 56 4.90 3.88 -15.44
C ALA A 56 3.66 3.30 -16.13
N SER A 57 3.64 3.32 -17.46
CA SER A 57 2.56 2.72 -18.23
C SER A 57 2.51 1.20 -18.03
N HIS A 58 1.31 0.61 -18.17
CA HIS A 58 1.10 -0.84 -18.03
C HIS A 58 2.10 -1.68 -18.86
N GLU A 59 2.49 -1.22 -20.06
CA GLU A 59 3.46 -1.94 -20.89
C GLU A 59 4.85 -2.07 -20.23
N VAL A 60 5.33 -0.99 -19.61
CA VAL A 60 6.64 -0.97 -18.94
C VAL A 60 6.60 -1.90 -17.73
N ILE A 61 5.52 -1.86 -16.97
CA ILE A 61 5.33 -2.70 -15.78
C ILE A 61 5.26 -4.18 -16.18
N CYS A 62 4.43 -4.52 -17.18
CA CYS A 62 4.30 -5.89 -17.67
C CYS A 62 5.63 -6.44 -18.21
N ARG A 63 6.40 -5.62 -18.95
CA ARG A 63 7.74 -6.02 -19.41
C ARG A 63 8.68 -6.27 -18.24
N ARG A 64 8.72 -5.36 -17.27
CA ARG A 64 9.71 -5.38 -16.19
C ARG A 64 9.44 -6.45 -15.14
N LEU A 65 8.16 -6.69 -14.82
CA LEU A 65 7.74 -7.76 -13.92
C LEU A 65 7.59 -9.12 -14.61
N ARG A 66 7.89 -9.18 -15.92
CA ARG A 66 7.68 -10.37 -16.77
C ARG A 66 6.25 -10.91 -16.61
N ILE A 67 5.28 -10.01 -16.40
CA ILE A 67 3.86 -10.39 -16.31
C ILE A 67 3.40 -10.67 -17.74
N PRO A 68 2.83 -11.85 -18.01
CA PRO A 68 2.31 -12.16 -19.33
C PRO A 68 1.26 -11.13 -19.72
N ARG A 69 1.49 -10.43 -20.85
CA ARG A 69 0.63 -9.35 -21.39
C ARG A 69 -0.81 -9.79 -21.60
N ARG A 70 -1.08 -11.09 -21.64
CA ARG A 70 -2.43 -11.65 -21.75
C ARG A 70 -2.66 -12.75 -20.70
N PRO A 71 -3.86 -12.79 -20.09
CA PRO A 71 -4.95 -11.80 -20.21
C PRO A 71 -4.63 -10.49 -19.47
N ALA A 72 -5.13 -9.35 -19.97
CA ALA A 72 -4.92 -8.02 -19.35
C ALA A 72 -5.40 -7.96 -17.89
N GLN A 73 -6.39 -8.78 -17.56
CA GLN A 73 -6.92 -9.00 -16.22
C GLN A 73 -5.85 -9.47 -15.22
N ARG A 74 -4.76 -10.14 -15.66
CA ARG A 74 -3.68 -10.55 -14.75
C ARG A 74 -2.98 -9.37 -14.11
N PHE A 75 -2.73 -8.30 -14.89
CA PHE A 75 -2.12 -7.09 -14.34
C PHE A 75 -3.04 -6.45 -13.29
N GLU A 76 -4.33 -6.32 -13.61
CA GLU A 76 -5.31 -5.75 -12.69
C GLU A 76 -5.46 -6.59 -11.42
N LEU A 77 -5.41 -7.93 -11.55
CA LEU A 77 -5.52 -8.86 -10.43
C LEU A 77 -4.28 -8.82 -9.54
N GLU A 78 -3.09 -8.74 -10.12
CA GLU A 78 -1.83 -8.55 -9.37
C GLU A 78 -1.80 -7.17 -8.68
N LEU A 79 -2.29 -6.12 -9.35
CA LEU A 79 -2.42 -4.79 -8.75
C LEU A 79 -3.47 -4.76 -7.64
N ALA A 80 -4.58 -5.47 -7.80
CA ALA A 80 -5.60 -5.62 -6.76
C ALA A 80 -5.04 -6.42 -5.58
N ALA A 81 -4.33 -7.51 -5.83
CA ALA A 81 -3.66 -8.31 -4.79
C ALA A 81 -2.62 -7.48 -4.03
N ALA A 82 -1.82 -6.66 -4.73
CA ALA A 82 -0.87 -5.76 -4.10
C ALA A 82 -1.56 -4.71 -3.22
N ARG A 83 -2.68 -4.12 -3.68
CA ARG A 83 -3.48 -3.16 -2.91
C ARG A 83 -4.12 -3.82 -1.68
N THR A 84 -4.69 -5.01 -1.82
CA THR A 84 -5.28 -5.76 -0.70
C THR A 84 -4.22 -6.20 0.31
N ALA A 85 -3.04 -6.65 -0.15
CA ALA A 85 -1.93 -6.98 0.74
C ALA A 85 -1.46 -5.75 1.53
N LEU A 86 -1.39 -4.59 0.88
CA LEU A 86 -1.06 -3.33 1.56
C LEU A 86 -2.13 -2.93 2.57
N ALA A 87 -3.42 -3.04 2.22
CA ALA A 87 -4.53 -2.78 3.11
C ALA A 87 -4.43 -3.63 4.38
N ARG A 88 -4.21 -4.95 4.22
CA ARG A 88 -4.05 -5.88 5.33
C ARG A 88 -2.89 -5.51 6.24
N VAL A 89 -1.72 -5.17 5.67
CA VAL A 89 -0.56 -4.75 6.47
C VAL A 89 -0.84 -3.44 7.22
N LEU A 90 -1.55 -2.50 6.61
CA LEU A 90 -1.94 -1.25 7.25
C LEU A 90 -2.98 -1.46 8.35
N GLU A 91 -3.90 -2.41 8.19
CA GLU A 91 -4.86 -2.83 9.21
C GLU A 91 -4.16 -3.54 10.38
N SER A 92 -3.28 -4.51 10.09
CA SER A 92 -2.50 -5.22 11.11
C SER A 92 -1.56 -4.30 11.88
N GLY A 93 -0.87 -3.38 11.19
CA GLY A 93 0.00 -2.40 11.84
C GLY A 93 -0.76 -1.35 12.67
N ASN A 94 -2.08 -1.27 12.53
CA ASN A 94 -2.96 -0.47 13.40
C ASN A 94 -3.46 -1.28 14.61
N GLN A 95 -3.57 -2.61 14.49
CA GLN A 95 -3.93 -3.51 15.60
C GLN A 95 -2.81 -3.72 16.63
N ASP A 96 -1.54 -3.52 16.27
CA ASP A 96 -0.42 -3.59 17.23
C ASP A 96 -0.49 -2.53 18.35
N ARG A 97 -1.41 -1.56 18.28
CA ARG A 97 -1.70 -0.60 19.37
C ARG A 97 -2.97 -0.90 20.16
N ASP A 98 -3.79 -1.85 19.73
CA ASP A 98 -5.06 -2.22 20.36
C ASP A 98 -5.06 -3.70 20.79
N GLY A 99 -3.93 -4.13 21.36
CA GLY A 99 -3.77 -5.41 22.03
C GLY A 99 -3.57 -5.21 23.52
N SER A 100 -4.42 -4.40 24.16
CA SER A 100 -4.44 -4.29 25.61
C SER A 100 -5.12 -5.54 26.20
N HIS A 101 -4.30 -6.38 26.83
CA HIS A 101 -4.60 -7.28 27.96
C HIS A 101 -5.77 -8.26 27.83
N PRO A 102 -5.52 -9.59 27.72
CA PRO A 102 -6.36 -10.54 28.40
C PRO A 102 -6.02 -10.46 29.90
N SER A 103 -6.73 -9.63 30.66
CA SER A 103 -6.82 -9.80 32.11
C SER A 103 -7.72 -11.01 32.37
N ASP A 104 -7.16 -12.20 32.20
CA ASP A 104 -7.70 -13.40 32.83
C ASP A 104 -7.05 -13.50 34.21
N ASP A 105 -7.63 -12.78 35.17
CA ASP A 105 -7.37 -12.99 36.59
C ASP A 105 -8.59 -13.71 37.16
N SER A 106 -8.54 -15.04 37.07
CA SER A 106 -9.36 -15.94 37.85
C SER A 106 -8.43 -16.65 38.84
N GLN A 107 -8.30 -16.14 40.07
CA GLN A 107 -8.58 -16.91 41.30
C GLN A 107 -8.47 -16.08 42.58
#